data_AF-A0AAJ2EHR2-F1
#
_entry.id   AF-A0AAJ2EHR2-F1
#
_cell.length_a   1.000
_cell.length_b   1.000
_cell.length_c   1.000
_cell.angle_alpha   90.00
_cell.angle_beta   90.00
_cell.angle_gamma   90.00
#
_symmetry.space_group_name_H-M   'P 1'
#
loop_
_entity.id
_entity.type
_entity.pdbx_description
1 polymer ?
#
loop_
_entity_poly.entity_id
_entity_poly.type
_entity_poly.pdbx_seq_one_letter_code
_entity_poly.pdbx_strand_id
1 'polypeptide(L)'
;MSEHSHPDACRIGVAFIEGQLTMLHAYAALLSDWIERGAPPPDFSKAALLTARRRSHPEAHTHSEAGTPMKAPPPDEDLAWPSFDTPDQRIAFALIVPCTNALLAVAEYFDVHRLSASRAPEVQFLMRVRDAAVNGNTFAIADTYMPHAAYAGLIVDATLDGTLLFSDGVKPGFMEFGDTVGLLRYLTKLLKSMQSAISSGDAG
;
A
#
# COMPACT_ATOMS: atom_id res chain seq x y z
N MET A 1 -18.65 -13.40 32.50
CA MET A 1 -17.37 -13.18 31.81
C MET A 1 -17.71 -12.85 30.38
N SER A 2 -17.57 -11.58 30.01
CA SER A 2 -17.95 -11.07 28.70
C SER A 2 -16.97 -11.59 27.64
N GLU A 3 -17.37 -12.59 26.86
CA GLU A 3 -16.74 -12.91 25.58
C GLU A 3 -16.74 -11.64 24.74
N HIS A 4 -15.59 -10.98 24.66
CA HIS A 4 -15.39 -9.92 23.69
C HIS A 4 -15.42 -10.60 22.33
N SER A 5 -16.57 -10.48 21.65
CA SER A 5 -16.74 -10.77 20.24
C SER A 5 -15.68 -9.98 19.48
N HIS A 6 -14.54 -10.61 19.21
CA HIS A 6 -13.55 -10.06 18.31
C HIS A 6 -14.28 -9.92 16.97
N PRO A 7 -14.40 -8.72 16.41
CA PRO A 7 -15.08 -8.57 15.13
C PRO A 7 -14.34 -9.42 14.09
N ASP A 8 -15.10 -10.18 13.29
CA ASP A 8 -14.60 -11.08 12.25
C ASP A 8 -13.53 -10.37 11.41
N ALA A 9 -12.27 -10.76 11.60
CA ALA A 9 -11.11 -10.16 10.95
C ALA A 9 -11.18 -10.29 9.43
N CYS A 10 -11.87 -11.30 8.91
CA CYS A 10 -12.12 -11.44 7.47
C CYS A 10 -13.10 -10.36 7.00
N ARG A 11 -14.19 -10.12 7.74
CA ARG A 11 -15.18 -9.08 7.42
C ARG A 11 -14.59 -7.68 7.43
N ILE A 12 -13.81 -7.34 8.46
CA ILE A 12 -13.12 -6.04 8.52
C ILE A 12 -12.09 -5.94 7.40
N GLY A 13 -11.34 -7.02 7.15
CA GLY A 13 -10.30 -7.05 6.12
C GLY A 13 -10.88 -6.81 4.72
N VAL A 14 -12.05 -7.37 4.42
CA VAL A 14 -12.77 -7.09 3.17
C VAL A 14 -13.06 -5.60 3.02
N ALA A 15 -13.70 -4.98 4.02
CA ALA A 15 -14.05 -3.55 3.95
C ALA A 15 -12.79 -2.67 3.86
N PHE A 16 -11.72 -3.06 4.56
CA PHE A 16 -10.44 -2.38 4.53
C PHE A 16 -9.80 -2.42 3.13
N ILE A 17 -9.70 -3.61 2.52
CA ILE A 17 -9.15 -3.78 1.17
C ILE A 17 -10.03 -3.07 0.13
N GLU A 18 -11.36 -3.14 0.26
CA GLU A 18 -12.29 -2.42 -0.60
C GLU A 18 -12.06 -0.89 -0.52
N GLY A 19 -11.78 -0.36 0.67
CA GLY A 19 -11.38 1.05 0.85
C GLY A 19 -10.08 1.40 0.11
N GLN A 20 -9.05 0.55 0.20
CA GLN A 20 -7.80 0.73 -0.55
C GLN A 20 -8.06 0.69 -2.06
N LEU A 21 -8.87 -0.26 -2.53
CA LEU A 21 -9.25 -0.38 -3.94
C LEU A 21 -9.97 0.88 -4.42
N THR A 22 -10.95 1.40 -3.67
CA THR A 22 -11.64 2.65 -4.01
C THR A 22 -10.66 3.81 -4.15
N MET A 23 -9.72 3.95 -3.21
CA MET A 23 -8.69 4.99 -3.27
C MET A 23 -7.79 4.85 -4.49
N LEU A 24 -7.36 3.63 -4.83
CA LEU A 24 -6.56 3.38 -6.04
C LEU A 24 -7.31 3.78 -7.32
N HIS A 25 -8.59 3.42 -7.45
CA HIS A 25 -9.37 3.79 -8.64
C HIS A 25 -9.62 5.30 -8.72
N ALA A 26 -9.92 5.95 -7.59
CA ALA A 26 -10.09 7.40 -7.55
C ALA A 26 -8.80 8.11 -7.93
N TYR A 27 -7.67 7.63 -7.41
CA TYR A 27 -6.35 8.19 -7.73
C TYR A 27 -5.98 7.98 -9.20
N ALA A 28 -6.18 6.78 -9.74
CA ALA A 28 -5.95 6.50 -11.17
C ALA A 28 -6.82 7.39 -12.08
N ALA A 29 -8.09 7.61 -11.73
CA ALA A 29 -8.97 8.50 -12.47
C ALA A 29 -8.47 9.95 -12.46
N LEU A 30 -8.03 10.46 -11.30
CA LEU A 30 -7.45 11.80 -11.18
C LEU A 30 -6.13 11.94 -11.96
N LEU A 31 -5.32 10.88 -12.00
CA LEU A 31 -4.07 10.89 -12.74
C LEU A 31 -4.27 10.83 -14.25
N SER A 32 -5.35 10.23 -14.76
CA SER A 32 -5.59 10.12 -16.21
C SER A 32 -5.51 11.48 -16.90
N ASP A 33 -6.28 12.46 -16.43
CA ASP A 33 -6.29 13.83 -16.97
C ASP A 33 -4.93 14.54 -16.79
N TRP A 34 -4.18 14.20 -15.73
CA TRP A 34 -2.85 14.74 -15.48
C TRP A 34 -1.80 14.17 -16.45
N ILE A 35 -1.87 12.86 -16.74
CA ILE A 35 -1.03 12.16 -17.71
C ILE A 35 -1.31 12.69 -19.13
N GLU A 36 -2.57 12.86 -19.51
CA GLU A 36 -2.97 13.40 -20.82
C GLU A 36 -2.40 14.80 -21.08
N ARG A 37 -2.15 15.58 -20.03
CA ARG A 37 -1.52 16.92 -20.09
C ARG A 37 0.01 16.88 -20.05
N GLY A 38 0.62 15.71 -20.23
CA GLY A 38 2.07 15.54 -20.21
C GLY A 38 2.70 15.48 -18.82
N ALA A 39 1.90 15.16 -17.80
CA ALA A 39 2.34 14.99 -16.42
C ALA A 39 3.20 16.17 -15.89
N PRO A 40 2.70 17.42 -15.92
CA PRO A 40 3.45 18.56 -15.40
C PRO A 40 3.67 18.42 -13.88
N PRO A 41 4.78 18.94 -13.31
CA PRO A 41 4.98 18.94 -11.86
C PRO A 41 3.76 19.53 -11.11
N PRO A 42 3.25 18.87 -10.06
CA PRO A 42 2.13 19.37 -9.27
C PRO A 42 2.46 20.70 -8.57
N ASP A 43 1.49 21.62 -8.60
CA ASP A 43 1.53 22.87 -7.85
C ASP A 43 0.87 22.67 -6.47
N PHE A 44 1.69 22.50 -5.44
CA PHE A 44 1.22 22.24 -4.08
C PHE A 44 0.54 23.45 -3.42
N SER A 45 0.72 24.68 -3.94
CA SER A 45 -0.02 25.84 -3.43
C SER A 45 -1.54 25.64 -3.56
N LYS A 46 -1.98 24.85 -4.54
CA LYS A 46 -3.40 24.51 -4.77
C LYS A 46 -3.97 23.62 -3.67
N ALA A 47 -3.13 22.93 -2.88
CA ALA A 47 -3.56 22.13 -1.75
C ALA A 47 -3.84 22.95 -0.48
N ALA A 48 -3.37 24.21 -0.41
CA ALA A 48 -3.37 25.03 0.80
C ALA A 48 -4.76 25.16 1.45
N LEU A 49 -5.82 25.30 0.65
CA LEU A 49 -7.17 25.44 1.19
C LEU A 49 -7.65 24.17 1.91
N LEU A 50 -7.28 22.99 1.41
CA LEU A 50 -7.64 21.72 2.03
C LEU A 50 -6.75 21.42 3.23
N THR A 51 -5.44 21.65 3.14
CA THR A 51 -4.50 21.39 4.24
C THR A 51 -4.67 22.37 5.40
N ALA A 52 -5.15 23.60 5.15
CA ALA A 52 -5.49 24.56 6.20
C ALA A 52 -6.73 24.17 7.03
N ARG A 53 -7.61 23.28 6.52
CA ARG A 53 -8.83 22.86 7.21
C ARG A 53 -8.52 21.78 8.25
N ARG A 54 -8.02 22.20 9.41
CA ARG A 54 -7.79 21.33 10.57
C ARG A 54 -8.71 21.67 11.74
N ARG A 55 -9.25 20.64 12.39
CA ARG A 55 -9.92 20.73 13.71
C ARG A 55 -8.98 20.37 14.85
N SER A 56 -7.82 19.79 14.54
CA SER A 56 -6.79 19.48 15.52
C SER A 56 -6.15 20.77 16.03
N HIS A 57 -5.99 20.84 17.35
CA HIS A 57 -5.23 21.87 18.04
C HIS A 57 -4.11 21.18 18.80
N PRO A 58 -2.84 21.57 18.62
CA PRO A 58 -1.75 20.99 19.39
C PRO A 58 -1.97 21.32 20.88
N GLU A 59 -2.12 20.30 21.71
CA GLU A 59 -2.22 20.47 23.16
C GLU A 59 -0.86 20.85 23.75
N ALA A 60 -0.85 21.84 24.66
CA ALA A 60 0.37 22.44 25.20
C ALA A 60 1.25 21.48 26.03
N HIS A 61 0.71 20.32 26.44
CA HIS A 61 1.35 19.43 27.42
C HIS A 61 1.34 17.94 27.04
N THR A 62 0.85 17.57 25.86
CA THR A 62 1.11 16.23 25.34
C THR A 62 2.59 16.10 25.00
N HIS A 63 3.23 15.04 25.47
CA HIS A 63 4.40 14.49 24.78
C HIS A 63 3.94 14.15 23.37
N SER A 64 4.15 15.09 22.46
CA SER A 64 3.63 15.01 21.10
C SER A 64 4.35 13.88 20.39
N GLU A 65 3.62 13.12 19.57
CA GLU A 65 4.21 12.30 18.52
C GLU A 65 5.10 13.14 17.56
N ALA A 66 5.05 14.48 17.65
CA ALA A 66 5.94 15.44 17.00
C ALA A 66 7.21 15.81 17.81
N GLY A 67 7.52 15.10 18.90
CA GLY A 67 8.64 15.40 19.78
C GLY A 67 8.36 16.54 20.78
N THR A 68 9.40 16.96 21.51
CA THR A 68 9.32 18.06 22.49
C THR A 68 8.79 19.34 21.83
N PRO A 69 7.88 20.09 22.49
CA PRO A 69 7.37 21.36 21.98
C PRO A 69 8.54 22.29 21.62
N MET A 70 8.78 22.52 20.34
CA MET A 70 9.78 23.48 19.90
C MET A 70 9.25 24.90 20.17
N LYS A 71 10.13 25.82 20.58
CA LYS A 71 9.82 27.25 20.82
C LYS A 71 9.22 27.96 19.60
N ALA A 72 9.41 27.39 18.42
CA ALA A 72 8.77 27.78 17.18
C ALA A 72 8.20 26.50 16.54
N PRO A 73 7.06 26.57 15.83
CA PRO A 73 6.67 25.46 14.96
C PRO A 73 7.86 25.08 14.06
N PRO A 74 8.06 23.78 13.75
CA PRO A 74 9.02 23.42 12.73
C PRO A 74 8.70 24.26 11.48
N PRO A 75 9.72 24.74 10.74
CA PRO A 75 9.46 25.41 9.49
C PRO A 75 8.51 24.52 8.68
N ASP A 76 7.53 25.12 7.98
CA ASP A 76 6.89 24.42 6.87
C ASP A 76 8.06 24.04 5.97
N GLU A 77 8.58 22.81 6.11
CA GLU A 77 9.51 22.28 5.14
C GLU A 77 8.76 22.40 3.84
N ASP A 78 9.26 23.25 2.93
CA ASP A 78 8.66 23.47 1.63
C ASP A 78 8.54 22.10 0.98
N LEU A 79 7.37 21.48 1.14
CA LEU A 79 7.08 20.18 0.57
C LEU A 79 7.25 20.42 -0.92
N ALA A 80 8.33 19.91 -1.50
CA ALA A 80 8.64 20.13 -2.88
C ALA A 80 8.36 18.83 -3.62
N TRP A 81 7.68 18.92 -4.76
CA TRP A 81 7.63 17.79 -5.67
C TRP A 81 9.07 17.43 -6.06
N PRO A 82 9.49 16.15 -5.99
CA PRO A 82 10.83 15.78 -6.38
C PRO A 82 11.10 16.18 -7.84
N SER A 83 12.34 16.59 -8.13
CA SER A 83 12.73 16.92 -9.50
C SER A 83 12.95 15.63 -10.28
N PHE A 84 12.33 15.54 -11.46
CA PHE A 84 12.45 14.42 -12.38
C PHE A 84 12.76 14.94 -13.78
N ASP A 85 13.66 14.25 -14.48
CA ASP A 85 14.14 14.67 -15.79
C ASP A 85 13.09 14.47 -16.88
N THR A 86 12.23 13.44 -16.74
CA THR A 86 11.23 13.07 -17.76
C THR A 86 9.80 12.99 -17.20
N PRO A 87 8.77 13.15 -18.06
CA PRO A 87 7.39 12.85 -17.70
C PRO A 87 7.22 11.40 -17.21
N ASP A 88 7.90 10.43 -17.82
CA ASP A 88 7.78 9.01 -17.46
C ASP A 88 8.23 8.73 -16.02
N GLN A 89 9.32 9.35 -15.58
CA GLN A 89 9.76 9.28 -14.18
C GLN A 89 8.74 9.90 -13.22
N ARG A 90 8.10 11.02 -13.60
CA ARG A 90 7.02 11.64 -12.80
C ARG A 90 5.81 10.72 -12.69
N ILE A 91 5.41 10.10 -13.81
CA ILE A 91 4.27 9.19 -13.88
C ILE A 91 4.56 7.94 -13.04
N ALA A 92 5.74 7.35 -13.21
CA ALA A 92 6.20 6.22 -12.42
C ALA A 92 6.12 6.52 -10.92
N PHE A 93 6.74 7.62 -10.47
CA PHE A 93 6.67 8.03 -9.07
C PHE A 93 5.23 8.23 -8.58
N ALA A 94 4.40 8.92 -9.36
CA ALA A 94 3.00 9.17 -8.99
C ALA A 94 2.18 7.88 -8.86
N LEU A 95 2.47 6.84 -9.64
CA LEU A 95 1.80 5.54 -9.60
C LEU A 95 2.35 4.60 -8.51
N ILE A 96 3.65 4.66 -8.22
CA ILE A 96 4.29 3.81 -7.21
C ILE A 96 3.75 4.06 -5.81
N VAL A 97 3.65 5.34 -5.42
CA VAL A 97 3.29 5.75 -4.06
C VAL A 97 1.97 5.13 -3.58
N PRO A 98 0.83 5.28 -4.30
CA PRO A 98 -0.43 4.71 -3.86
C PRO A 98 -0.42 3.18 -3.85
N CYS A 99 0.25 2.53 -4.82
CA CYS A 99 0.38 1.06 -4.85
C CYS A 99 1.17 0.55 -3.64
N THR A 100 2.32 1.16 -3.36
CA THR A 100 3.18 0.84 -2.23
C THR A 100 2.42 0.98 -0.92
N ASN A 101 1.73 2.09 -0.72
CA ASN A 101 0.93 2.32 0.49
C ASN A 101 -0.17 1.28 0.66
N ALA A 102 -0.89 0.94 -0.41
CA ALA A 102 -1.96 -0.06 -0.35
C ALA A 102 -1.41 -1.47 -0.04
N LEU A 103 -0.28 -1.86 -0.66
CA LEU A 103 0.39 -3.14 -0.40
C LEU A 103 0.86 -3.23 1.05
N LEU A 104 1.55 -2.20 1.56
CA LEU A 104 2.02 -2.17 2.94
C LEU A 104 0.86 -2.23 3.93
N ALA A 105 -0.19 -1.44 3.71
CA ALA A 105 -1.33 -1.38 4.61
C ALA A 105 -2.09 -2.72 4.68
N VAL A 106 -2.28 -3.39 3.54
CA VAL A 106 -2.96 -4.70 3.49
C VAL A 106 -2.06 -5.81 4.02
N ALA A 107 -0.76 -5.77 3.73
CA ALA A 107 0.21 -6.71 4.26
C ALA A 107 0.27 -6.65 5.81
N GLU A 108 0.39 -5.44 6.37
CA GLU A 108 0.38 -5.23 7.82
C GLU A 108 -0.92 -5.72 8.44
N TYR A 109 -2.07 -5.47 7.80
CA TYR A 109 -3.34 -6.02 8.23
C TYR A 109 -3.31 -7.56 8.30
N PHE A 110 -2.77 -8.21 7.27
CA PHE A 110 -2.64 -9.67 7.26
C PHE A 110 -1.73 -10.18 8.37
N ASP A 111 -0.65 -9.47 8.69
CA ASP A 111 0.26 -9.83 9.78
C ASP A 111 -0.38 -9.67 11.17
N VAL A 112 -0.95 -8.50 11.45
CA VAL A 112 -1.60 -8.19 12.74
C VAL A 112 -2.72 -9.18 13.05
N HIS A 113 -3.46 -9.62 12.02
CA HIS A 113 -4.55 -10.58 12.17
C HIS A 113 -4.13 -12.05 11.95
N ARG A 114 -2.83 -12.34 11.86
CA ARG A 114 -2.26 -13.70 11.67
C ARG A 114 -2.73 -14.42 10.40
N LEU A 115 -3.23 -13.68 9.42
CA LEU A 115 -3.62 -14.19 8.10
C LEU A 115 -2.39 -14.46 7.22
N SER A 116 -1.27 -13.79 7.49
CA SER A 116 0.02 -14.02 6.80
C SER A 116 0.63 -15.40 7.05
N ALA A 117 0.20 -16.11 8.10
CA ALA A 117 0.59 -17.50 8.35
C ALA A 117 0.02 -18.48 7.30
N SER A 118 -0.94 -18.04 6.47
CA SER A 118 -1.47 -18.83 5.37
C SER A 118 -0.37 -19.18 4.35
N ARG A 119 -0.31 -20.46 3.97
CA ARG A 119 0.58 -20.95 2.90
C ARG A 119 0.02 -20.72 1.49
N ALA A 120 -1.08 -19.99 1.35
CA ALA A 120 -1.62 -19.64 0.05
C ALA A 120 -0.59 -18.84 -0.76
N PRO A 121 -0.31 -19.20 -2.03
CA PRO A 121 0.72 -18.54 -2.83
C PRO A 121 0.55 -17.02 -2.95
N GLU A 122 -0.69 -16.53 -2.99
CA GLU A 122 -0.99 -15.10 -3.15
C GLU A 122 -0.79 -14.32 -1.85
N VAL A 123 -0.95 -14.98 -0.69
CA VAL A 123 -0.59 -14.39 0.60
C VAL A 123 0.92 -14.33 0.73
N GLN A 124 1.63 -15.39 0.35
CA GLN A 124 3.09 -15.37 0.31
C GLN A 124 3.61 -14.32 -0.69
N PHE A 125 2.95 -14.18 -1.84
CA PHE A 125 3.22 -13.12 -2.82
C PHE A 125 3.08 -11.74 -2.21
N LEU A 126 1.95 -11.46 -1.52
CA LEU A 126 1.75 -10.19 -0.80
C LEU A 126 2.90 -9.89 0.18
N MET A 127 3.36 -10.90 0.92
CA MET A 127 4.47 -10.72 1.88
C MET A 127 5.79 -10.39 1.18
N ARG A 128 6.06 -10.98 0.02
CA ARG A 128 7.30 -10.66 -0.71
C ARG A 128 7.28 -9.28 -1.34
N VAL A 129 6.14 -8.86 -1.87
CA VAL A 129 6.02 -7.50 -2.43
C VAL A 129 6.00 -6.45 -1.33
N ARG A 130 5.49 -6.76 -0.13
CA ARG A 130 5.69 -5.93 1.08
C ARG A 130 7.17 -5.75 1.37
N ASP A 131 7.94 -6.83 1.40
CA ASP A 131 9.38 -6.76 1.70
C ASP A 131 10.12 -5.89 0.69
N ALA A 132 9.84 -6.06 -0.60
CA ALA A 132 10.41 -5.22 -1.65
C ALA A 132 9.98 -3.74 -1.54
N ALA A 133 8.72 -3.48 -1.18
CA ALA A 133 8.22 -2.14 -0.92
C ALA A 133 8.94 -1.45 0.26
N VAL A 134 9.14 -2.17 1.37
CA VAL A 134 9.91 -1.68 2.52
C VAL A 134 11.38 -1.46 2.15
N ASN A 135 11.94 -2.32 1.30
CA ASN A 135 13.32 -2.23 0.82
C ASN A 135 13.47 -1.25 -0.37
N GLY A 136 12.81 -0.10 -0.30
CA GLY A 136 12.99 0.98 -1.27
C GLY A 136 12.63 0.58 -2.70
N ASN A 137 11.53 -0.16 -2.89
CA ASN A 137 11.04 -0.62 -4.19
C ASN A 137 11.97 -1.63 -4.91
N THR A 138 12.78 -2.37 -4.15
CA THR A 138 13.73 -3.36 -4.70
C THR A 138 13.60 -4.70 -3.98
N PHE A 139 13.55 -5.79 -4.73
CA PHE A 139 13.60 -7.13 -4.15
C PHE A 139 14.96 -7.42 -3.50
N ALA A 140 14.93 -7.93 -2.28
CA ALA A 140 16.10 -8.49 -1.59
C ALA A 140 15.75 -9.93 -1.17
N ILE A 141 16.24 -10.91 -1.94
CA ILE A 141 15.82 -12.31 -1.84
C ILE A 141 17.02 -13.15 -1.40
N ALA A 142 16.96 -13.64 -0.15
CA ALA A 142 18.00 -14.50 0.41
C ALA A 142 18.04 -15.89 -0.28
N ASP A 143 19.22 -16.51 -0.34
CA ASP A 143 19.44 -17.82 -1.01
C ASP A 143 18.88 -19.03 -0.22
N THR A 144 17.90 -18.80 0.65
CA THR A 144 17.26 -19.83 1.48
C THR A 144 15.92 -20.24 0.90
N TYR A 145 15.48 -21.48 1.18
CA TYR A 145 14.17 -21.98 0.75
C TYR A 145 13.03 -21.01 1.10
N MET A 146 12.24 -20.66 0.09
CA MET A 146 11.09 -19.77 0.20
C MET A 146 9.80 -20.53 -0.14
N PRO A 147 8.71 -20.35 0.63
CA PRO A 147 7.39 -20.78 0.20
C PRO A 147 7.06 -20.20 -1.17
N HIS A 148 6.37 -20.98 -2.00
CA HIS A 148 5.95 -20.53 -3.32
C HIS A 148 5.08 -19.27 -3.22
N ALA A 149 5.53 -18.19 -3.83
CA ALA A 149 4.90 -16.88 -3.81
C ALA A 149 4.56 -16.48 -5.25
N ALA A 150 3.28 -16.60 -5.60
CA ALA A 150 2.82 -16.34 -6.96
C ALA A 150 1.41 -15.76 -7.01
N TYR A 151 1.16 -14.91 -8.00
CA TYR A 151 -0.14 -14.34 -8.30
C TYR A 151 -0.26 -14.06 -9.81
N ALA A 152 -1.32 -14.56 -10.46
CA ALA A 152 -1.64 -14.27 -11.87
C ALA A 152 -0.48 -14.43 -12.88
N GLY A 153 0.42 -15.40 -12.64
CA GLY A 153 1.60 -15.64 -13.49
C GLY A 153 2.86 -14.86 -13.07
N LEU A 154 2.74 -13.89 -12.17
CA LEU A 154 3.86 -13.26 -11.47
C LEU A 154 4.37 -14.20 -10.39
N ILE A 155 5.64 -14.58 -10.46
CA ILE A 155 6.27 -15.50 -9.52
C ILE A 155 7.45 -14.78 -8.89
N VAL A 156 7.52 -14.76 -7.56
CA VAL A 156 8.68 -14.25 -6.84
C VAL A 156 9.64 -15.39 -6.56
N ASP A 157 10.81 -15.34 -7.20
CA ASP A 157 11.91 -16.27 -7.00
C ASP A 157 13.27 -15.54 -6.95
N ALA A 158 14.35 -16.29 -6.75
CA ALA A 158 15.71 -15.74 -6.61
C ALA A 158 16.19 -14.93 -7.82
N THR A 159 15.60 -15.07 -9.00
CA THR A 159 15.99 -14.31 -10.19
C THR A 159 15.59 -12.83 -10.11
N LEU A 160 14.66 -12.49 -9.20
CA LEU A 160 14.24 -11.11 -8.97
C LEU A 160 15.15 -10.35 -8.01
N ASP A 161 16.19 -10.96 -7.41
CA ASP A 161 17.06 -10.25 -6.48
C ASP A 161 17.70 -9.01 -7.13
N GLY A 162 17.59 -7.86 -6.45
CA GLY A 162 18.04 -6.56 -6.96
C GLY A 162 17.17 -5.93 -8.05
N THR A 163 16.07 -6.58 -8.47
CA THR A 163 15.12 -6.03 -9.44
C THR A 163 14.11 -5.09 -8.79
N LEU A 164 13.57 -4.16 -9.58
CA LEU A 164 12.58 -3.21 -9.10
C LEU A 164 11.20 -3.87 -8.96
N LEU A 165 10.52 -3.58 -7.85
CA LEU A 165 9.12 -3.98 -7.67
C LEU A 165 8.23 -3.23 -8.67
N PHE A 166 8.34 -1.90 -8.73
CA PHE A 166 7.66 -1.04 -9.69
C PHE A 166 8.65 -0.25 -10.54
N SER A 167 8.25 0.12 -11.77
CA SER A 167 9.08 0.92 -12.67
C SER A 167 9.49 2.26 -12.05
N ASP A 168 10.73 2.70 -12.29
CA ASP A 168 11.20 4.05 -11.93
C ASP A 168 11.05 5.07 -13.08
N GLY A 169 10.43 4.66 -14.19
CA GLY A 169 10.29 5.44 -15.42
C GLY A 169 11.50 5.33 -16.37
N VAL A 170 12.52 4.55 -16.00
CA VAL A 170 13.69 4.23 -16.83
C VAL A 170 13.81 2.72 -17.01
N LYS A 171 13.75 1.97 -15.91
CA LYS A 171 13.77 0.51 -15.86
C LYS A 171 12.37 -0.03 -15.58
N PRO A 172 11.94 -1.09 -16.26
CA PRO A 172 10.67 -1.72 -15.97
C PRO A 172 10.68 -2.32 -14.55
N GLY A 173 9.52 -2.33 -13.92
CA GLY A 173 9.29 -3.03 -12.66
C GLY A 173 8.73 -4.43 -12.89
N PHE A 174 8.72 -5.23 -11.83
CA PHE A 174 8.09 -6.54 -11.81
C PHE A 174 6.56 -6.47 -11.82
N MET A 175 5.97 -5.45 -11.17
CA MET A 175 4.53 -5.22 -11.08
C MET A 175 4.14 -3.90 -11.74
N GLU A 176 2.94 -3.90 -12.31
CA GLU A 176 2.24 -2.71 -12.78
C GLU A 176 1.13 -2.29 -11.80
N PHE A 177 0.60 -1.08 -11.99
CA PHE A 177 -0.52 -0.58 -11.19
C PHE A 177 -1.73 -1.54 -11.21
N GLY A 178 -2.03 -2.10 -12.38
CA GLY A 178 -3.12 -3.06 -12.56
C GLY A 178 -2.94 -4.36 -11.77
N ASP A 179 -1.69 -4.82 -11.60
CA ASP A 179 -1.39 -6.04 -10.83
C ASP A 179 -1.68 -5.83 -9.35
N THR A 180 -1.39 -4.65 -8.82
CA THR A 180 -1.73 -4.27 -7.44
C THR A 180 -3.25 -4.29 -7.24
N VAL A 181 -4.01 -3.66 -8.13
CA VAL A 181 -5.48 -3.68 -8.09
C VAL A 181 -6.02 -5.11 -8.18
N GLY A 182 -5.45 -5.93 -9.08
CA GLY A 182 -5.80 -7.33 -9.25
C GLY A 182 -5.57 -8.15 -7.97
N LEU A 183 -4.38 -8.04 -7.39
CA LEU A 183 -4.01 -8.75 -6.16
C LEU A 183 -4.96 -8.41 -5.01
N LEU A 184 -5.24 -7.12 -4.79
CA LEU A 184 -6.16 -6.69 -3.73
C LEU A 184 -7.60 -7.21 -3.95
N ARG A 185 -8.10 -7.21 -5.19
CA ARG A 185 -9.39 -7.82 -5.51
C ARG A 185 -9.40 -9.33 -5.25
N TYR A 186 -8.29 -10.01 -5.55
CA TYR A 186 -8.15 -11.43 -5.26
C TYR A 186 -8.16 -11.71 -3.76
N LEU A 187 -7.36 -10.97 -2.98
CA LEU A 187 -7.32 -11.10 -1.52
C LEU A 187 -8.68 -10.82 -0.88
N THR A 188 -9.46 -9.88 -1.43
CA THR A 188 -10.85 -9.65 -1.02
C THR A 188 -11.72 -10.90 -1.20
N LYS A 189 -11.61 -11.58 -2.35
CA LYS A 189 -12.33 -12.84 -2.60
C LYS A 189 -11.87 -13.95 -1.66
N LEU A 190 -10.56 -14.03 -1.40
CA LEU A 190 -9.99 -14.99 -0.47
C LEU A 190 -10.61 -14.82 0.94
N LEU A 191 -10.62 -13.59 1.48
CA LEU A 191 -11.21 -13.30 2.79
C LEU A 191 -12.72 -13.60 2.83
N LYS A 192 -13.47 -13.27 1.78
CA LYS A 192 -14.90 -13.62 1.67
C LYS A 192 -15.11 -15.14 1.73
N SER A 193 -14.24 -15.92 1.07
CA SER A 193 -14.32 -17.38 1.08
C SER A 193 -14.00 -17.99 2.45
N MET A 194 -13.02 -17.42 3.16
CA MET A 194 -12.68 -17.82 4.54
C MET A 194 -13.83 -17.54 5.51
N GLN A 195 -14.50 -16.39 5.39
CA GLN A 195 -15.69 -16.07 6.17
C GLN A 195 -16.81 -17.09 5.96
N SER A 196 -17.11 -17.46 4.70
CA SER A 196 -18.16 -18.44 4.42
C SER A 196 -17.87 -19.82 5.01
N ALA A 197 -16.60 -20.25 5.01
CA ALA A 197 -16.20 -21.53 5.56
C ALA A 197 -16.35 -21.60 7.09
N ILE A 198 -15.97 -20.51 7.79
CA ILE A 198 -16.13 -20.40 9.25
C ILE A 198 -17.61 -20.42 9.64
N SER A 199 -18.44 -19.65 8.93
CA SER A 199 -19.89 -19.60 9.20
C SER A 199 -20.61 -20.93 8.96
N SER A 200 -20.13 -21.78 8.04
CA SER A 200 -20.70 -23.11 7.81
C SER A 200 -20.28 -24.16 8.84
N GLY A 201 -19.13 -23.99 9.49
CA GLY A 201 -18.61 -24.94 10.48
C GLY A 201 -19.24 -24.80 11.87
N ASP A 202 -19.81 -23.64 12.20
CA ASP A 202 -20.40 -23.34 13.51
C ASP A 202 -21.88 -23.79 13.64
N ALA A 203 -22.43 -24.39 12.57
CA ALA A 203 -23.81 -24.88 12.51
C ALA A 203 -23.94 -26.42 12.68
N GLY A 204 -22.86 -27.09 13.11
CA GLY A 204 -22.75 -28.56 13.24
C GLY A 204 -22.71 -29.06 14.67
#